data_AF-A0A2V3DNZ3-F1
#
_entry.id   AF-A0A2V3DNZ3-F1
#
_cell.length_a   1.000
_cell.length_b   1.000
_cell.length_c   1.000
_cell.angle_alpha   90.00
_cell.angle_beta   90.00
_cell.angle_gamma   90.00
#
_symmetry.space_group_name_H-M   'P 1'
#
loop_
_entity.id
_entity.type
_entity.pdbx_description
1 polymer ?
#
loop_
_entity_poly.entity_id
_entity_poly.type
_entity_poly.pdbx_seq_one_letter_code
_entity_poly.pdbx_strand_id
1 'polypeptide(L)' 'MDPLIATSVILIAAIIIFIWNKFPPAVVALAVALALFFSGTVTFEQAITGLSDPSEETRN' A
#
# COMPACT_ATOMS: atom_id res chain seq x y z
N MET A 1 16.03 8.10 -8.48
CA MET A 1 15.28 6.86 -8.73
C MET A 1 13.81 7.24 -8.85
N ASP A 2 13.27 7.22 -10.08
CA ASP A 2 11.91 6.71 -10.37
C ASP A 2 10.93 6.55 -9.20
N PRO A 3 10.18 7.55 -8.71
CA PRO A 3 9.12 7.31 -7.72
C PRO A 3 8.11 6.26 -8.22
N LEU A 4 7.85 6.27 -9.53
CA LEU A 4 7.04 5.26 -10.21
C LEU A 4 7.65 3.86 -10.17
N ILE A 5 8.99 3.75 -10.28
CA ILE A 5 9.70 2.47 -10.25
C ILE A 5 9.65 1.89 -8.83
N ALA A 6 9.91 2.71 -7.81
CA ALA A 6 9.89 2.28 -6.41
C ALA A 6 8.51 1.74 -5.98
N THR A 7 7.44 2.48 -6.27
CA THR A 7 6.06 2.07 -5.96
C THR A 7 5.64 0.81 -6.71
N SER A 8 5.99 0.70 -8.00
CA SER A 8 5.67 -0.48 -8.82
C SER A 8 6.37 -1.74 -8.31
N VAL A 9 7.63 -1.65 -7.89
CA VAL A 9 8.37 -2.78 -7.31
C VAL A 9 7.73 -3.25 -6.01
N ILE A 10 7.33 -2.31 -5.13
CA ILE A 10 6.69 -2.63 -3.85
C ILE A 10 5.33 -3.31 -4.07
N LEU A 11 4.54 -2.84 -5.04
CA LEU A 11 3.26 -3.44 -5.43
C LEU A 11 3.42 -4.88 -5.94
N ILE A 12 4.39 -5.13 -6.83
CA ILE A 12 4.63 -6.47 -7.36
C ILE A 12 5.08 -7.41 -6.23
N ALA A 13 5.96 -6.95 -5.34
CA ALA A 13 6.37 -7.73 -4.17
C ALA A 13 5.19 -8.05 -3.24
N ALA A 14 4.30 -7.08 -3.00
CA ALA A 14 3.08 -7.27 -2.22
C ALA A 14 2.20 -8.39 -2.80
N ILE A 15 1.95 -8.35 -4.11
CA ILE A 15 1.11 -9.32 -4.81
C ILE A 15 1.70 -10.74 -4.70
N ILE A 16 3.02 -10.89 -4.88
CA ILE A 16 3.69 -12.20 -4.76
C ILE A 16 3.51 -12.77 -3.35
N ILE A 17 3.71 -11.96 -2.31
CA ILE A 17 3.55 -12.37 -0.91
C ILE A 17 2.08 -12.74 -0.62
N PHE A 18 1.14 -11.98 -1.18
CA PHE A 18 -0.29 -12.21 -1.04
C PHE A 18 -0.73 -13.54 -1.68
N ILE A 19 -0.29 -13.79 -2.91
CA ILE A 19 -0.59 -15.04 -3.64
C ILE A 19 0.01 -16.26 -2.94
N TRP A 20 1.14 -16.09 -2.24
CA TRP A 20 1.77 -17.18 -1.50
C TRP A 20 0.91 -17.72 -0.34
N ASN A 21 -0.16 -17.01 0.06
CA ASN A 21 -1.15 -17.39 1.07
C ASN A 21 -0.55 -17.91 2.39
N LYS A 22 0.70 -17.55 2.67
CA LYS A 22 1.45 -18.01 3.84
C LYS A 22 1.25 -17.08 5.04
N PHE A 23 0.81 -15.85 4.78
CA PHE A 23 0.60 -14.81 5.79
C PHE A 23 -0.83 -14.28 5.71
N PRO A 24 -1.45 -13.92 6.86
CA PRO A 24 -2.74 -13.28 6.88
C PRO A 24 -2.72 -11.97 6.04
N PRO A 25 -3.79 -11.68 5.27
CA PRO A 25 -3.89 -10.48 4.44
C PRO A 25 -3.57 -9.18 5.18
N ALA A 26 -4.02 -9.07 6.43
CA ALA A 26 -3.77 -7.89 7.27
C ALA A 26 -2.28 -7.67 7.57
N VAL A 27 -1.50 -8.74 7.72
CA VAL A 27 -0.05 -8.67 7.96
C VAL A 27 0.66 -8.19 6.70
N VAL A 28 0.23 -8.68 5.53
CA VAL A 28 0.77 -8.25 4.23
C VAL A 28 0.48 -6.77 3.99
N ALA A 29 -0.74 -6.32 4.25
CA ALA A 29 -1.12 -4.91 4.12
C ALA A 29 -0.24 -3.99 4.98
N LEU A 30 0.01 -4.36 6.24
CA LEU A 30 0.88 -3.60 7.14
C LEU A 30 2.33 -3.55 6.64
N ALA A 31 2.87 -4.67 6.15
CA ALA A 31 4.22 -4.73 5.59
C ALA A 31 4.38 -3.84 4.35
N VAL A 32 3.36 -3.77 3.49
CA VAL A 32 3.34 -2.92 2.30
C VAL A 32 3.29 -1.45 2.67
N ALA A 33 2.44 -1.07 3.63
CA ALA A 33 2.39 0.30 4.14
C ALA A 33 3.75 0.75 4.70
N LEU A 34 4.42 -0.11 5.46
CA LEU A 34 5.77 0.15 5.97
C LEU A 34 6.81 0.26 4.84
N ALA A 35 6.75 -0.63 3.84
CA ALA A 35 7.66 -0.58 2.70
C ALA A 35 7.52 0.73 1.90
N LEU A 36 6.29 1.21 1.68
CA LEU A 36 6.00 2.48 0.99
C LEU A 36 6.44 3.70 1.82
N PHE A 37 6.29 3.64 3.15
CA PHE A 37 6.75 4.68 4.06
C PHE A 37 8.28 4.78 4.09
N PHE A 38 8.99 3.65 4.26
CA PHE A 38 10.45 3.62 4.24
C PHE A 38 11.04 3.96 2.87
N SER A 39 10.31 3.67 1.79
CA SER A 39 10.71 4.08 0.44
C SER A 39 10.67 5.60 0.23
N GLY A 40 10.10 6.38 1.17
CA GLY A 40 9.93 7.83 1.03
C GLY A 40 8.93 8.24 -0.05
N THR A 41 8.20 7.26 -0.61
CA THR A 41 7.22 7.48 -1.68
C THR A 41 5.88 7.97 -1.16
N VAL A 42 5.57 7.68 0.12
CA VAL A 42 4.29 7.98 0.74
C VAL A 42 4.53 8.45 2.18
N THR A 43 3.92 9.57 2.57
CA THR A 43 3.96 10.08 3.95
C THR A 43 2.93 9.36 4.84
N PHE A 44 3.09 9.40 6.16
CA PHE A 44 2.17 8.74 7.10
C PHE A 44 0.71 9.16 6.89
N GLU A 45 0.48 10.46 6.67
CA GLU A 45 -0.83 11.05 6.32
C GLU A 45 -1.44 10.43 5.05
N GLN A 46 -0.63 10.20 4.01
CA GLN A 46 -1.08 9.54 2.78
C GLN A 46 -1.40 8.05 2.95
N ALA A 47 -0.73 7.37 3.86
CA ALA A 47 -0.98 5.95 4.12
C ALA A 47 -2.33 5.72 4.83
N ILE A 48 -2.75 6.66 5.68
CA ILE A 48 -4.03 6.58 6.42
C ILE A 48 -5.20 7.22 5.66
N THR A 49 -4.96 8.02 4.62
CA THR A 49 -6.05 8.63 3.84
C THR A 49 -6.85 7.60 3.06
N GLY A 50 -6.24 6.47 2.66
CA GLY A 50 -6.98 5.34 2.07
C GLY A 50 -7.90 4.61 3.06
N LEU A 51 -7.68 4.77 4.36
CA LEU A 51 -8.60 4.30 5.43
C LEU A 51 -9.69 5.32 5.75
N SER A 52 -9.47 6.59 5.39
CA SER A 52 -10.45 7.67 5.56
C SER A 52 -11.20 8.01 4.28
N ASP A 53 -11.04 7.21 3.21
CA ASP A 53 -11.68 7.47 1.92
C ASP A 53 -13.21 7.49 2.11
N PRO A 54 -13.88 8.64 1.93
CA PRO A 54 -15.34 8.73 1.94
C PRO A 54 -15.83 8.23 0.57
N SER A 55 -15.61 6.96 0.27
CA SER A 55 -15.77 6.40 -1.07
C SER A 55 -17.22 6.28 -1.58
N GLU A 56 -18.20 6.97 -0.97
CA GLU A 56 -19.63 6.81 -1.30
C GLU A 56 -20.49 8.10 -1.25
N GLU A 57 -20.00 9.29 -0.87
CA GLU A 57 -20.93 10.40 -0.49
C GLU A 57 -21.15 11.55 -1.51
N THR A 58 -20.61 11.52 -2.74
CA THR A 58 -20.92 12.59 -3.73
C THR A 58 -21.40 12.11 -5.10
N ARG A 59 -22.04 10.92 -5.15
CA ARG A 59 -22.77 10.47 -6.34
C ARG A 59 -24.28 10.67 -6.15
N ASN A 60 -24.72 11.92 -6.02
CA ASN A 60 -26.11 12.35 -6.29
C ASN A 60 -26.10 13.79 -6.81
#